data_AF-A0A0F9KU74-F1
#
_entry.id   AF-A0A0F9KU74-F1
#
_cell.length_a   1.000
_cell.length_b   1.000
_cell.length_c   1.000
_cell.angle_alpha   90.00
_cell.angle_beta   90.00
_cell.angle_gamma   90.00
#
_symmetry.space_group_name_H-M   'P 1'
#
loop_
_entity.id
_entity.type
_entity.pdbx_description
1 polymer ?
#
loop_
_entity_poly.entity_id
_entity_poly.type
_entity_poly.pdbx_seq_one_letter_code
_entity_poly.pdbx_strand_id
1 'polypeptide(L)' 'MAGKTKRILKSVGKELKKNPPSILAKTRRKKGKAVASKQRVAILLSKARKRGAKIKK' A
#
# COMPACT_ATOMS: atom_id res chain seq x y z
N MET A 1 -8.96 15.22 -12.71
CA MET A 1 -9.14 14.13 -11.70
C MET A 1 -7.85 13.43 -11.21
N ALA A 2 -6.68 13.57 -11.87
CA ALA A 2 -5.44 12.89 -11.47
C ALA A 2 -4.86 13.33 -10.11
N GLY A 3 -5.06 14.59 -9.71
CA GLY A 3 -4.48 15.15 -8.48
C GLY A 3 -4.98 14.52 -7.18
N LYS A 4 -6.28 14.15 -7.11
CA LYS A 4 -6.89 13.55 -5.90
C LYS A 4 -6.33 12.14 -5.65
N THR A 5 -6.28 11.30 -6.67
CA THR A 5 -5.70 9.95 -6.60
C THR A 5 -4.23 10.00 -6.18
N LYS A 6 -3.43 10.92 -6.76
CA LYS A 6 -2.01 11.11 -6.39
C LYS A 6 -1.84 11.50 -4.92
N ARG A 7 -2.68 12.40 -4.39
CA ARG A 7 -2.66 12.79 -2.97
C ARG A 7 -3.00 11.61 -2.05
N ILE A 8 -4.04 10.84 -2.39
CA ILE A 8 -4.46 9.67 -1.62
C ILE A 8 -3.33 8.63 -1.58
N LEU A 9 -2.74 8.29 -2.73
CA LEU A 9 -1.62 7.34 -2.81
C LEU A 9 -0.42 7.80 -1.98
N LYS A 10 -0.05 9.08 -2.05
CA LYS A 10 1.05 9.66 -1.26
C LYS A 10 0.75 9.59 0.25
N SER A 11 -0.48 9.91 0.65
CA SER A 11 -0.92 9.85 2.06
C SER A 11 -0.87 8.42 2.61
N VAL A 12 -1.49 7.46 1.91
CA VAL A 12 -1.48 6.03 2.30
C VAL A 12 -0.05 5.48 2.29
N GLY A 13 0.78 5.87 1.31
CA GLY A 13 2.20 5.47 1.26
C GLY A 13 3.00 5.94 2.47
N LYS A 14 2.81 7.19 2.89
CA LYS A 14 3.42 7.73 4.13
C LYS A 14 2.93 6.97 5.37
N GLU A 15 1.63 6.71 5.46
CA GLU A 15 1.04 5.94 6.57
C GLU A 15 1.66 4.54 6.67
N LEU A 16 1.78 3.82 5.55
CA LEU A 16 2.39 2.49 5.53
C LEU A 16 3.91 2.51 5.79
N LYS A 17 4.58 3.65 5.63
CA LYS A 17 6.00 3.83 5.99
C LYS A 17 6.16 4.08 7.48
N LYS A 18 5.29 4.91 8.07
CA LYS A 18 5.30 5.23 9.51
C LYS A 18 4.81 4.06 10.35
N ASN A 19 3.71 3.44 9.93
CA ASN A 19 3.05 2.33 10.63
C ASN A 19 2.91 1.13 9.68
N PRO A 20 4.00 0.40 9.40
CA PRO A 20 3.95 -0.78 8.54
C PRO A 20 3.14 -1.92 9.20
N PRO A 21 2.20 -2.56 8.48
CA PRO A 21 1.47 -3.71 9.00
C PRO A 21 2.40 -4.86 9.41
N SER A 22 2.13 -5.47 10.56
CA SER A 22 2.91 -6.61 11.08
C SER A 22 2.97 -7.80 10.11
N ILE A 23 1.95 -7.97 9.26
CA ILE A 23 1.92 -8.98 8.21
C ILE A 23 3.05 -8.81 7.19
N LEU A 24 3.49 -7.58 6.88
CA LEU A 24 4.62 -7.37 5.98
C LEU A 24 5.93 -7.89 6.57
N ALA A 25 6.12 -7.73 7.88
CA ALA A 25 7.28 -8.28 8.58
C ALA A 25 7.24 -9.81 8.63
N LYS A 26 6.05 -10.40 8.83
CA LYS A 26 5.87 -11.87 8.77
C LYS A 26 6.13 -12.40 7.36
N THR A 27 5.57 -11.77 6.33
CA THR A 27 5.78 -12.16 4.93
C THR A 27 7.23 -11.99 4.50
N ARG A 28 7.90 -10.91 4.92
CA ARG A 28 9.32 -10.71 4.63
C ARG A 28 10.17 -11.85 5.19
N ARG A 29 9.87 -12.29 6.42
CA ARG A 29 10.55 -13.41 7.08
C ARG A 29 10.30 -14.75 6.40
N LYS A 30 9.03 -15.05 6.05
CA LYS A 30 8.65 -16.37 5.50
C LYS A 30 8.83 -16.53 3.99
N LYS A 31 8.60 -15.46 3.22
CA LYS A 31 8.52 -15.48 1.75
C LYS A 31 9.50 -14.53 1.06
N GLY A 32 10.32 -13.82 1.84
CA GLY A 32 11.32 -12.89 1.32
C GLY A 32 10.81 -11.49 1.00
N LYS A 33 11.77 -10.62 0.65
CA LYS A 33 11.55 -9.18 0.42
C LYS A 33 10.64 -8.90 -0.79
N ALA A 34 10.77 -9.69 -1.87
CA ALA A 34 10.00 -9.49 -3.09
C ALA A 34 8.49 -9.68 -2.85
N VAL A 35 8.10 -10.75 -2.15
CA VAL A 35 6.69 -11.03 -1.84
C VAL A 35 6.12 -10.01 -0.86
N ALA A 36 6.90 -9.60 0.14
CA ALA A 36 6.49 -8.53 1.06
C ALA A 36 6.28 -7.19 0.32
N SER A 37 7.09 -6.89 -0.69
CA SER A 37 6.92 -5.69 -1.53
C SER A 37 5.61 -5.74 -2.32
N LYS A 38 5.32 -6.86 -3.00
CA LYS A 38 4.05 -7.06 -3.72
C LYS A 38 2.85 -6.91 -2.78
N GLN A 39 2.92 -7.50 -1.59
CA GLN A 39 1.86 -7.38 -0.59
C GLN A 39 1.69 -5.93 -0.10
N ARG A 40 2.79 -5.19 0.08
CA ARG A 40 2.74 -3.77 0.45
C ARG A 40 2.02 -2.93 -0.62
N VAL A 41 2.31 -3.17 -1.89
CA VAL A 41 1.63 -2.50 -3.02
C VAL A 41 0.15 -2.84 -3.04
N ALA A 42 -0.22 -4.12 -2.87
CA ALA A 42 -1.61 -4.53 -2.81
C ALA A 42 -2.39 -3.85 -1.67
N ILE A 43 -1.80 -3.79 -0.47
CA ILE A 43 -2.38 -3.09 0.69
C ILE A 43 -2.54 -1.59 0.39
N LEU A 44 -1.51 -0.97 -0.18
CA LEU A 44 -1.54 0.45 -0.55
C LEU A 44 -2.67 0.75 -1.53
N LEU A 45 -2.80 -0.03 -2.59
CA LEU A 45 -3.84 0.14 -3.60
C LEU A 45 -5.24 -0.12 -3.01
N SER A 46 -5.39 -1.17 -2.21
CA SER A 46 -6.66 -1.48 -1.53
C SER A 46 -7.12 -0.35 -0.61
N LYS A 47 -6.22 0.16 0.25
CA LYS A 47 -6.51 1.32 1.11
C LYS A 47 -6.79 2.59 0.30
N ALA A 48 -6.04 2.84 -0.76
CA ALA A 48 -6.25 4.01 -1.61
C ALA A 48 -7.62 3.98 -2.28
N ARG A 49 -8.05 2.82 -2.82
CA ARG A 49 -9.39 2.64 -3.39
C ARG A 49 -10.49 2.87 -2.36
N LYS A 50 -10.35 2.33 -1.14
CA LYS A 50 -11.28 2.61 -0.03
C LYS A 50 -11.40 4.10 0.31
N ARG A 51 -10.32 4.88 0.11
CA ARG A 51 -10.31 6.35 0.26
C ARG A 51 -10.79 7.12 -0.97
N GLY A 52 -11.33 6.43 -1.98
CA GLY A 52 -11.89 7.05 -3.19
C GLY A 52 -10.87 7.29 -4.32
N ALA A 53 -9.69 6.67 -4.28
CA ALA A 53 -8.78 6.68 -5.42
C ALA A 53 -9.35 5.83 -6.56
N LYS A 54 -9.60 6.44 -7.72
CA LYS A 54 -10.03 5.75 -8.93
C LYS A 54 -8.81 5.11 -9.61
N ILE A 55 -8.49 3.88 -9.22
CA ILE A 55 -7.37 3.09 -9.77
C ILE A 55 -7.95 1.81 -10.35
N LYS A 56 -7.74 1.59 -11.66
CA LYS A 56 -8.15 0.36 -12.35
C LYS A 56 -7.51 -0.87 -11.69
N LYS A 57 -8.20 -2.01 -11.78
CA LYS A 57 -7.78 -3.24 -11.12
C LYS A 57 -6.64 -3.90 -11.90
#